data_AF-A0A292R306-F1
#
_entry.id   AF-A0A292R306-F1
#
_cell.length_a   1.000
_cell.length_b   1.000
_cell.length_c   1.000
_cell.angle_alpha   90.00
_cell.angle_beta   90.00
_cell.angle_gamma   90.00
#
_symmetry.space_group_name_H-M   'P 1'
#
loop_
_entity.id
_entity.type
_entity.pdbx_description
1 polymer ?
#
loop_
_entity_poly.entity_id
_entity_poly.type
_entity_poly.pdbx_seq_one_letter_code
_entity_poly.pdbx_strand_id
1 'polypeptide(L)'
;MKPFCGNGFNNPAPHYYFDNSKKVSFTGVTEELSKKFTKTQKEVIDEFIKDPASNWVAGNLPQSWLNKINYLPTEKQKEVQHEIFMIFRAAIKHLKPYCAPVKSPEYSKRKVDLENKRLKEASKFLTKGLRKFGILSEGNSVNFKRLKVSGAYTQRGYLLREKGKNVSLDKLFIKKFNNKDKLGGLDTNYNGRYSEIAHGLYLNKKIKSRFMGNFYWGDMKAGYMAEEYQTLPKGISPIVNFKKNYKNVRKFFDELYDTTNIKSNELMRYGIKVGKITPEGFQPESKENIIIKLLQKILEKHGLFHNDLHNLNAIIGSNDRHKPVVKLIDVGGLSEINKLSHTTVTK
;
A
#
# COMPACT_ATOMS: atom_id res chain seq x y z
N MET A 1 38.91 22.54 21.13
CA MET A 1 39.13 21.26 21.84
C MET A 1 37.78 20.56 22.07
N LYS A 2 37.71 19.26 21.76
CA LYS A 2 36.77 18.27 22.35
C LYS A 2 37.57 17.49 23.43
N PRO A 3 37.01 16.63 24.33
CA PRO A 3 35.60 16.22 24.57
C PRO A 3 35.24 15.98 26.09
N PHE A 4 34.12 15.27 26.34
CA PHE A 4 33.66 14.54 27.57
C PHE A 4 32.94 15.36 28.67
N CYS A 5 31.87 14.89 29.34
CA CYS A 5 31.02 13.71 29.22
C CYS A 5 29.74 13.93 30.05
N GLY A 6 28.61 13.33 29.66
CA GLY A 6 27.39 13.31 30.46
C GLY A 6 26.65 11.99 30.28
N ASN A 7 26.71 11.15 31.32
CA ASN A 7 26.07 9.85 31.50
C ASN A 7 24.60 9.88 31.03
N GLY A 8 24.07 8.90 30.28
CA GLY A 8 24.01 7.49 30.68
C GLY A 8 22.95 7.33 31.77
N PHE A 9 21.78 6.78 31.42
CA PHE A 9 20.59 6.55 32.27
C PHE A 9 19.62 7.73 32.44
N ASN A 10 18.77 7.92 31.44
CA ASN A 10 17.32 7.80 31.63
C ASN A 10 16.66 7.75 30.25
N ASN A 11 15.97 6.65 30.03
CA ASN A 11 15.20 6.38 28.83
C ASN A 11 13.79 6.93 29.05
N PRO A 12 13.43 8.08 28.46
CA PRO A 12 12.13 8.19 27.86
C PRO A 12 12.36 7.94 26.37
N ALA A 13 11.81 6.85 25.86
CA ALA A 13 11.69 6.67 24.43
C ALA A 13 11.19 7.99 23.83
N PRO A 14 11.90 8.63 22.88
CA PRO A 14 11.38 9.86 22.31
C PRO A 14 10.08 9.49 21.59
N HIS A 15 8.97 9.96 22.14
CA HIS A 15 7.63 9.89 21.60
C HIS A 15 7.51 10.56 20.20
N TYR A 16 8.60 11.13 19.68
CA TYR A 16 8.73 11.71 18.35
C TYR A 16 8.76 10.72 17.17
N TYR A 17 8.59 9.41 17.40
CA TYR A 17 8.39 8.43 16.31
C TYR A 17 6.92 8.16 15.96
N PHE A 18 5.96 8.78 16.67
CA PHE A 18 4.53 8.60 16.44
C PHE A 18 3.81 9.85 15.94
N ASP A 19 4.54 10.85 15.42
CA ASP A 19 3.89 11.98 14.76
C ASP A 19 3.93 11.84 13.23
N ASN A 20 2.94 11.09 12.72
CA ASN A 20 2.33 11.41 11.44
C ASN A 20 0.91 11.89 11.75
N SER A 21 0.77 13.11 12.27
CA SER A 21 -0.46 13.91 12.27
C SER A 21 -0.92 14.31 10.86
N LYS A 22 -0.61 13.51 9.83
CA LYS A 22 -1.21 13.62 8.50
C LYS A 22 -2.62 13.05 8.56
N LYS A 23 -3.57 13.87 8.99
CA LYS A 23 -4.99 13.57 8.82
C LYS A 23 -5.30 13.63 7.33
N VAL A 24 -5.42 12.46 6.71
CA VAL A 24 -6.20 12.32 5.48
C VAL A 24 -7.59 12.89 5.79
N SER A 25 -8.04 13.92 5.07
CA SER A 25 -9.41 14.42 5.27
C SER A 25 -10.36 13.40 4.62
N PHE A 26 -11.19 12.75 5.44
CA PHE A 26 -12.23 11.85 4.95
C PHE A 26 -13.54 12.63 4.96
N THR A 27 -14.28 12.62 3.86
CA THR A 27 -15.64 13.17 3.77
C THR A 27 -16.52 12.24 2.93
N GLY A 28 -17.81 12.16 3.23
CA GLY A 28 -18.77 11.33 2.50
C GLY A 28 -18.44 9.83 2.60
N VAL A 29 -18.58 9.10 1.50
CA VAL A 29 -18.30 7.65 1.42
C VAL A 29 -16.92 7.26 1.97
N THR A 30 -15.93 8.12 1.77
CA THR A 30 -14.55 7.93 2.26
C THR A 30 -14.51 7.83 3.77
N GLU A 31 -15.31 8.63 4.47
CA GLU A 31 -15.38 8.63 5.93
C GLU A 31 -16.10 7.38 6.45
N GLU A 32 -17.22 7.02 5.83
CA GLU A 32 -18.02 5.85 6.23
C GLU A 32 -17.25 4.54 6.08
N LEU A 33 -16.58 4.33 4.94
CA LEU A 33 -15.73 3.16 4.72
C LEU A 33 -14.51 3.13 5.65
N SER A 34 -14.05 4.27 6.16
CA SER A 34 -12.93 4.32 7.11
C SER A 34 -13.31 3.97 8.55
N LYS A 35 -14.59 4.11 8.93
CA LYS A 35 -15.06 3.99 10.33
C LYS A 35 -15.22 2.54 10.78
N LYS A 36 -15.71 1.68 9.89
CA LYS A 36 -16.05 0.28 10.18
C LYS A 36 -15.33 -0.66 9.21
N PHE A 37 -15.02 -1.86 9.68
CA PHE A 37 -14.55 -2.90 8.79
C PHE A 37 -15.72 -3.38 7.93
N THR A 38 -15.56 -3.35 6.61
CA THR A 38 -16.60 -3.74 5.65
C THR A 38 -16.42 -5.19 5.27
N LYS A 39 -17.46 -6.02 5.42
CA LYS A 39 -17.35 -7.48 5.21
C LYS A 39 -17.64 -7.93 3.79
N THR A 40 -18.41 -7.14 3.04
CA THR A 40 -18.97 -7.54 1.75
C THR A 40 -18.84 -6.45 0.70
N GLN A 41 -18.81 -6.82 -0.60
CA GLN A 41 -18.88 -5.82 -1.68
C GLN A 41 -20.17 -5.00 -1.61
N LYS A 42 -21.29 -5.64 -1.24
CA LYS A 42 -22.59 -4.98 -1.14
C LYS A 42 -22.56 -3.80 -0.17
N GLU A 43 -22.00 -3.99 1.03
CA GLU A 43 -21.82 -2.90 2.00
C GLU A 43 -21.02 -1.74 1.40
N VAL A 44 -19.96 -2.01 0.62
CA VAL A 44 -19.20 -0.95 -0.06
C VAL A 44 -20.08 -0.21 -1.06
N ILE A 45 -20.78 -0.95 -1.94
CA ILE A 45 -21.65 -0.40 -2.98
C ILE A 45 -22.76 0.47 -2.36
N ASP A 46 -23.37 0.01 -1.27
CA ASP A 46 -24.45 0.72 -0.59
C ASP A 46 -23.98 2.09 -0.08
N GLU A 47 -22.76 2.23 0.44
CA GLU A 47 -22.24 3.54 0.84
C GLU A 47 -22.01 4.48 -0.34
N PHE A 48 -21.65 3.95 -1.52
CA PHE A 48 -21.52 4.77 -2.74
C PHE A 48 -22.87 5.21 -3.31
N ILE A 49 -23.91 4.38 -3.19
CA ILE A 49 -25.27 4.73 -3.63
C ILE A 49 -25.82 5.89 -2.78
N LYS A 50 -25.52 5.91 -1.48
CA LYS A 50 -25.91 7.00 -0.56
C LYS A 50 -25.18 8.32 -0.82
N ASP A 51 -24.00 8.27 -1.47
CA ASP A 51 -23.18 9.43 -1.79
C ASP A 51 -22.92 9.54 -3.30
N PRO A 52 -23.92 9.95 -4.11
CA PRO A 52 -23.75 10.11 -5.54
C PRO A 52 -22.70 11.17 -5.92
N ALA A 53 -22.46 12.15 -5.05
CA ALA A 53 -21.47 13.21 -5.26
C ALA A 53 -20.03 12.69 -5.24
N SER A 54 -19.76 11.58 -4.53
CA SER A 54 -18.49 10.86 -4.60
C SER A 54 -18.14 10.40 -6.03
N ASN A 55 -19.15 10.25 -6.89
CA ASN A 55 -19.02 9.71 -8.22
C ASN A 55 -18.25 8.38 -8.25
N TRP A 56 -18.48 7.51 -7.25
CA TRP A 56 -17.84 6.20 -7.12
C TRP A 56 -16.33 6.24 -6.85
N VAL A 57 -15.85 7.31 -6.23
CA VAL A 57 -14.47 7.48 -5.75
C VAL A 57 -14.44 7.59 -4.23
N ALA A 58 -13.56 6.84 -3.57
CA ALA A 58 -13.32 6.96 -2.13
C ALA A 58 -11.83 7.06 -1.83
N GLY A 59 -11.49 7.85 -0.81
CA GLY A 59 -10.13 8.17 -0.41
C GLY A 59 -9.73 9.60 -0.76
N ASN A 60 -8.44 9.88 -0.66
CA ASN A 60 -7.89 11.22 -0.79
C ASN A 60 -6.59 11.21 -1.61
N LEU A 61 -6.21 12.35 -2.15
CA LEU A 61 -4.90 12.52 -2.77
C LEU A 61 -3.80 12.43 -1.69
N PRO A 62 -2.56 12.09 -2.07
CA PRO A 62 -1.44 12.14 -1.14
C PRO A 62 -1.31 13.53 -0.50
N GLN A 63 -0.93 13.60 0.77
CA GLN A 63 -0.80 14.89 1.47
C GLN A 63 0.19 15.84 0.77
N SER A 64 1.25 15.29 0.18
CA SER A 64 2.23 16.04 -0.61
C SER A 64 1.58 16.79 -1.80
N TRP A 65 0.49 16.25 -2.34
CA TRP A 65 -0.28 16.83 -3.44
C TRP A 65 -1.31 17.83 -2.91
N LEU A 66 -2.04 17.47 -1.85
CA LEU A 66 -2.99 18.37 -1.19
C LEU A 66 -2.31 19.68 -0.76
N ASN A 67 -1.11 19.57 -0.19
CA ASN A 67 -0.32 20.74 0.22
C ASN A 67 -0.06 21.73 -0.93
N LYS A 68 -0.07 21.29 -2.20
CA LYS A 68 0.10 22.17 -3.35
C LYS A 68 -1.11 23.05 -3.61
N ILE A 69 -2.28 22.66 -3.14
CA ILE A 69 -3.54 23.38 -3.35
C ILE A 69 -4.13 23.96 -2.05
N ASN A 70 -3.45 23.81 -0.91
CA ASN A 70 -3.91 24.31 0.38
C ASN A 70 -4.11 25.84 0.44
N TYR A 71 -3.49 26.58 -0.48
CA TYR A 71 -3.68 28.03 -0.60
C TYR A 71 -5.08 28.41 -1.13
N LEU A 72 -5.81 27.46 -1.72
CA LEU A 72 -7.17 27.67 -2.21
C LEU A 72 -8.18 27.55 -1.06
N PRO A 73 -9.37 28.17 -1.18
CA PRO A 73 -10.49 27.90 -0.27
C PRO A 73 -10.90 26.42 -0.27
N THR A 74 -11.43 25.92 0.86
CA THR A 74 -11.79 24.50 1.06
C THR A 74 -12.70 23.94 -0.05
N GLU A 75 -13.68 24.71 -0.51
CA GLU A 75 -14.59 24.28 -1.59
C GLU A 75 -13.83 24.08 -2.91
N LYS A 76 -12.94 25.02 -3.25
CA LYS A 76 -12.08 24.91 -4.44
C LYS A 76 -11.07 23.77 -4.33
N GLN A 77 -10.54 23.48 -3.14
CA GLN A 77 -9.70 22.29 -2.95
C GLN A 77 -10.48 21.00 -3.28
N LYS A 78 -11.72 20.88 -2.81
CA LYS A 78 -12.59 19.73 -3.10
C LYS A 78 -12.91 19.59 -4.58
N GLU A 79 -13.24 20.70 -5.26
CA GLU A 79 -13.45 20.73 -6.71
C GLU A 79 -12.20 20.24 -7.47
N VAL A 80 -11.03 20.82 -7.17
CA VAL A 80 -9.76 20.46 -7.81
C VAL A 80 -9.45 18.98 -7.59
N GLN A 81 -9.64 18.48 -6.37
CA GLN A 81 -9.45 17.08 -6.06
C GLN A 81 -10.38 16.16 -6.88
N HIS A 82 -11.66 16.52 -6.98
CA HIS A 82 -12.61 15.76 -7.79
C HIS A 82 -12.18 15.70 -9.26
N GLU A 83 -11.78 16.83 -9.84
CA GLU A 83 -11.29 16.92 -11.21
C GLU A 83 -10.03 16.07 -11.44
N ILE A 84 -9.09 16.07 -10.48
CA ILE A 84 -7.91 15.20 -10.54
C ILE A 84 -8.33 13.73 -10.59
N PHE A 85 -9.27 13.29 -9.74
CA PHE A 85 -9.78 11.93 -9.79
C PHE A 85 -10.41 11.58 -11.15
N MET A 86 -11.15 12.51 -11.76
CA MET A 86 -11.73 12.31 -13.10
C MET A 86 -10.67 12.21 -14.20
N ILE A 87 -9.59 12.98 -14.11
CA ILE A 87 -8.45 12.87 -15.03
C ILE A 87 -7.77 11.50 -14.88
N PHE A 88 -7.55 11.04 -13.65
CA PHE A 88 -7.00 9.70 -13.39
C PHE A 88 -7.88 8.59 -13.96
N ARG A 89 -9.20 8.69 -13.74
CA ARG A 89 -10.19 7.77 -14.31
C ARG A 89 -10.03 7.65 -15.83
N ALA A 90 -9.98 8.78 -16.53
CA ALA A 90 -9.80 8.80 -17.98
C ALA A 90 -8.46 8.19 -18.41
N ALA A 91 -7.37 8.58 -17.75
CA ALA A 91 -6.03 8.05 -18.03
C ALA A 91 -5.95 6.52 -17.85
N ILE A 92 -6.52 5.98 -16.76
CA ILE A 92 -6.47 4.54 -16.45
C ILE A 92 -7.42 3.71 -17.34
N LYS A 93 -8.55 4.28 -17.77
CA LYS A 93 -9.40 3.67 -18.80
C LYS A 93 -8.67 3.55 -20.14
N HIS A 94 -7.83 4.53 -20.48
CA HIS A 94 -6.99 4.48 -21.68
C HIS A 94 -5.95 3.33 -21.65
N LEU A 95 -5.47 2.96 -20.46
CA LEU A 95 -4.55 1.83 -20.23
C LEU A 95 -5.20 0.45 -20.34
N LYS A 96 -6.23 0.29 -21.17
CA LYS A 96 -6.88 -1.02 -21.41
C LYS A 96 -5.90 -2.00 -22.07
N PRO A 97 -5.99 -3.31 -21.78
CA PRO A 97 -5.15 -4.32 -22.41
C PRO A 97 -5.37 -4.38 -23.93
N TYR A 98 -4.39 -4.91 -24.64
CA TYR A 98 -4.54 -5.28 -26.05
C TYR A 98 -5.28 -6.62 -26.17
N CYS A 99 -6.27 -6.68 -27.06
CA CYS A 99 -7.25 -7.77 -27.12
C CYS A 99 -7.20 -8.61 -28.42
N ALA A 100 -6.09 -8.64 -29.16
CA ALA A 100 -6.03 -9.54 -30.33
C ALA A 100 -5.96 -11.02 -29.92
N PRO A 101 -6.28 -11.97 -30.81
CA PRO A 101 -6.13 -13.40 -30.53
C PRO A 101 -4.67 -13.76 -30.26
N VAL A 102 -4.40 -14.51 -29.18
CA VAL A 102 -3.04 -14.90 -28.75
C VAL A 102 -2.25 -15.61 -29.85
N LYS A 103 -2.96 -16.32 -30.75
CA LYS A 103 -2.37 -17.09 -31.85
C LYS A 103 -2.08 -16.27 -33.12
N SER A 104 -2.38 -14.97 -33.16
CA SER A 104 -2.10 -14.15 -34.35
C SER A 104 -0.61 -13.76 -34.44
N PRO A 105 0.01 -13.78 -35.64
CA PRO A 105 1.41 -13.36 -35.83
C PRO A 105 1.70 -11.95 -35.31
N GLU A 106 0.71 -11.06 -35.38
CA GLU A 106 0.81 -9.67 -34.93
C GLU A 106 0.62 -9.52 -33.41
N TYR A 107 0.14 -10.55 -32.70
CA TYR A 107 -0.30 -10.46 -31.31
C TYR A 107 0.79 -9.87 -30.42
N SER A 108 1.98 -10.48 -30.42
CA SER A 108 3.06 -10.09 -29.49
C SER A 108 3.68 -8.75 -29.85
N LYS A 109 3.94 -8.50 -31.14
CA LYS A 109 4.60 -7.29 -31.64
C LYS A 109 3.70 -6.06 -31.46
N ARG A 110 2.46 -6.12 -31.95
CA ARG A 110 1.51 -4.99 -31.82
C ARG A 110 1.05 -4.75 -30.39
N LYS A 111 1.01 -5.80 -29.55
CA LYS A 111 0.67 -5.66 -28.12
C LYS A 111 1.63 -4.74 -27.39
N VAL A 112 2.94 -4.99 -27.50
CA VAL A 112 3.96 -4.19 -26.81
C VAL A 112 3.93 -2.75 -27.31
N ASP A 113 3.88 -2.56 -28.63
CA ASP A 113 3.85 -1.22 -29.23
C ASP A 113 2.61 -0.42 -28.83
N LEU A 114 1.42 -1.05 -28.87
CA LEU A 114 0.18 -0.39 -28.50
C LEU A 114 0.10 -0.09 -27.01
N GLU A 115 0.52 -1.03 -26.14
CA GLU A 115 0.54 -0.78 -24.70
C GLU A 115 1.53 0.34 -24.35
N ASN A 116 2.71 0.39 -24.99
CA ASN A 116 3.67 1.49 -24.81
C ASN A 116 3.13 2.82 -25.32
N LYS A 117 2.44 2.84 -26.47
CA LYS A 117 1.76 4.04 -27.00
C LYS A 117 0.72 4.56 -26.01
N ARG A 118 -0.15 3.68 -25.49
CA ARG A 118 -1.18 4.03 -24.49
C ARG A 118 -0.56 4.55 -23.20
N LEU A 119 0.53 3.95 -22.72
CA LEU A 119 1.27 4.44 -21.54
C LEU A 119 1.77 5.87 -21.75
N LYS A 120 2.37 6.17 -22.92
CA LYS A 120 2.85 7.51 -23.26
C LYS A 120 1.70 8.53 -23.35
N GLU A 121 0.62 8.18 -24.02
CA GLU A 121 -0.56 9.04 -24.19
C GLU A 121 -1.23 9.34 -22.84
N ALA A 122 -1.48 8.30 -22.02
CA ALA A 122 -2.04 8.48 -20.68
C ALA A 122 -1.14 9.32 -19.78
N SER A 123 0.18 9.11 -19.85
CA SER A 123 1.17 9.90 -19.11
C SER A 123 1.16 11.37 -19.52
N LYS A 124 1.10 11.66 -20.83
CA LYS A 124 1.03 13.02 -21.37
C LYS A 124 -0.28 13.71 -20.97
N PHE A 125 -1.41 13.00 -21.07
CA PHE A 125 -2.72 13.50 -20.67
C PHE A 125 -2.75 13.84 -19.16
N LEU A 126 -2.33 12.90 -18.31
CA LEU A 126 -2.29 13.11 -16.87
C LEU A 126 -1.32 14.25 -16.49
N THR A 127 -0.16 14.33 -17.13
CA THR A 127 0.79 15.44 -16.94
C THR A 127 0.14 16.80 -17.18
N LYS A 128 -0.57 16.96 -18.30
CA LYS A 128 -1.29 18.22 -18.60
C LYS A 128 -2.34 18.54 -17.55
N GLY A 129 -3.11 17.54 -17.14
CA GLY A 129 -4.15 17.69 -16.11
C GLY A 129 -3.59 18.11 -14.75
N LEU A 130 -2.54 17.43 -14.28
CA LEU A 130 -1.92 17.76 -12.98
C LEU A 130 -1.26 19.14 -12.98
N ARG A 131 -0.71 19.60 -14.11
CA ARG A 131 -0.17 20.96 -14.26
C ARG A 131 -1.25 22.03 -14.22
N LYS A 132 -2.35 21.81 -14.96
CA LYS A 132 -3.52 22.71 -14.98
C LYS A 132 -4.02 23.02 -13.56
N PHE A 133 -3.96 22.03 -12.66
CA PHE A 133 -4.43 22.15 -11.29
C PHE A 133 -3.32 22.43 -10.26
N GLY A 134 -2.11 22.81 -10.70
CA GLY A 134 -1.01 23.21 -9.80
C GLY A 134 -0.38 22.08 -8.98
N ILE A 135 -0.78 20.82 -9.21
CA ILE A 135 -0.18 19.65 -8.54
C ILE A 135 1.25 19.43 -9.04
N LEU A 136 1.45 19.56 -10.35
CA LEU A 136 2.71 19.31 -11.03
C LEU A 136 3.27 20.62 -11.60
N SER A 137 4.56 20.90 -11.39
CA SER A 137 5.19 22.08 -11.99
C SER A 137 5.33 21.94 -13.52
N GLU A 138 5.35 23.06 -14.24
CA GLU A 138 5.44 23.08 -15.72
C GLU A 138 6.69 22.41 -16.31
N GLY A 139 7.79 22.35 -15.56
CA GLY A 139 9.00 21.65 -15.98
C GLY A 139 8.94 20.12 -15.79
N ASN A 140 7.96 19.62 -15.05
CA ASN A 140 7.92 18.22 -14.61
C ASN A 140 6.80 17.44 -15.30
N SER A 141 6.98 16.12 -15.42
CA SER A 141 6.03 15.21 -16.07
C SER A 141 5.77 14.01 -15.17
N VAL A 142 4.61 13.38 -15.28
CA VAL A 142 4.36 12.06 -14.68
C VAL A 142 4.39 10.98 -15.74
N ASN A 143 4.89 9.81 -15.38
CA ASN A 143 5.00 8.69 -16.31
C ASN A 143 4.51 7.39 -15.66
N PHE A 144 3.61 6.71 -16.36
CA PHE A 144 3.25 5.34 -16.05
C PHE A 144 4.36 4.39 -16.51
N LYS A 145 4.71 3.44 -15.63
CA LYS A 145 5.51 2.27 -15.95
C LYS A 145 4.71 1.03 -15.57
N ARG A 146 4.48 0.13 -16.52
CA ARG A 146 3.86 -1.17 -16.24
C ARG A 146 4.77 -2.00 -15.32
N LEU A 147 4.17 -2.62 -14.32
CA LEU A 147 4.83 -3.53 -13.39
C LEU A 147 4.42 -4.98 -13.70
N LYS A 148 5.32 -5.92 -13.40
CA LYS A 148 4.97 -7.34 -13.30
C LYS A 148 4.32 -7.54 -11.93
N VAL A 149 3.08 -8.01 -11.94
CA VAL A 149 2.28 -8.25 -10.73
C VAL A 149 1.60 -9.60 -10.87
N SER A 150 1.43 -10.28 -9.74
CA SER A 150 0.69 -11.54 -9.59
C SER A 150 -0.36 -11.33 -8.50
N GLY A 151 -1.56 -11.86 -8.70
CA GLY A 151 -2.65 -11.78 -7.73
C GLY A 151 -3.99 -12.12 -8.37
N ALA A 152 -4.86 -12.81 -7.64
CA ALA A 152 -6.13 -13.30 -8.18
C ALA A 152 -7.04 -12.16 -8.69
N TYR A 153 -7.05 -11.04 -7.97
CA TYR A 153 -7.89 -9.86 -8.27
C TYR A 153 -7.14 -8.75 -9.04
N THR A 154 -5.85 -8.91 -9.32
CA THR A 154 -5.03 -7.91 -10.02
C THR A 154 -4.97 -8.18 -11.52
N GLN A 155 -5.46 -7.26 -12.34
CA GLN A 155 -5.31 -7.31 -13.81
C GLN A 155 -3.94 -6.78 -14.26
N ARG A 156 -3.57 -5.62 -13.71
CA ARG A 156 -2.38 -4.85 -14.05
C ARG A 156 -1.95 -4.02 -12.85
N GLY A 157 -0.64 -3.83 -12.72
CA GLY A 157 -0.03 -2.86 -11.82
C GLY A 157 0.74 -1.83 -12.61
N TYR A 158 0.63 -0.57 -12.21
CA TYR A 158 1.42 0.53 -12.79
C TYR A 158 2.10 1.32 -11.68
N LEU A 159 3.36 1.69 -11.91
CA LEU A 159 4.04 2.72 -11.15
C LEU A 159 3.78 4.06 -11.83
N LEU A 160 3.19 5.02 -11.13
CA LEU A 160 3.23 6.42 -11.51
C LEU A 160 4.36 7.11 -10.76
N ARG A 161 5.23 7.79 -11.50
CA ARG A 161 6.30 8.61 -10.92
C ARG A 161 6.42 9.93 -11.65
N GLU A 162 6.75 10.96 -10.90
CA GLU A 162 7.18 12.24 -11.45
C GLU A 162 8.63 12.15 -11.98
N LYS A 163 8.90 12.91 -13.03
CA LYS A 163 10.21 13.14 -13.64
C LYS A 163 10.39 14.64 -13.88
N GLY A 164 11.55 15.16 -13.52
CA GLY A 164 11.93 16.55 -13.74
C GLY A 164 12.84 17.05 -12.62
N LYS A 165 12.91 18.36 -12.43
CA LYS A 165 13.69 18.97 -11.33
C LYS A 165 12.84 19.03 -10.06
N ASN A 166 13.44 18.82 -8.89
CA ASN A 166 12.76 18.93 -7.59
C ASN A 166 11.47 18.09 -7.51
N VAL A 167 11.59 16.80 -7.85
CA VAL A 167 10.49 15.83 -7.75
C VAL A 167 9.87 15.89 -6.36
N SER A 168 8.56 16.15 -6.30
CA SER A 168 7.81 16.40 -5.06
C SER A 168 6.56 15.54 -4.91
N LEU A 169 6.17 14.80 -5.95
CA LEU A 169 5.04 13.89 -5.91
C LEU A 169 5.47 12.50 -5.41
N ASP A 170 4.67 11.96 -4.49
CA ASP A 170 4.79 10.57 -4.06
C ASP A 170 4.68 9.61 -5.26
N LYS A 171 5.50 8.56 -5.24
CA LYS A 171 5.36 7.47 -6.22
C LYS A 171 4.09 6.70 -5.88
N LEU A 172 3.25 6.45 -6.89
CA LEU A 172 1.99 5.74 -6.70
C LEU A 172 2.05 4.36 -7.34
N PHE A 173 1.57 3.36 -6.62
CA PHE A 173 1.20 2.08 -7.19
C PHE A 173 -0.27 2.13 -7.56
N ILE A 174 -0.56 1.92 -8.84
CA ILE A 174 -1.92 1.86 -9.36
C ILE A 174 -2.24 0.39 -9.65
N LYS A 175 -3.06 -0.20 -8.80
CA LYS A 175 -3.59 -1.56 -8.96
C LYS A 175 -4.90 -1.49 -9.73
N LYS A 176 -4.92 -2.07 -10.93
CA LYS A 176 -6.14 -2.23 -11.73
C LYS A 176 -6.71 -3.62 -11.47
N PHE A 177 -7.98 -3.68 -11.10
CA PHE A 177 -8.65 -4.93 -10.75
C PHE A 177 -9.08 -5.70 -11.99
N ASN A 178 -9.11 -7.02 -11.87
CA ASN A 178 -9.74 -7.88 -12.87
C ASN A 178 -11.25 -7.60 -12.89
N ASN A 179 -11.82 -7.47 -14.09
CA ASN A 179 -13.26 -7.29 -14.29
C ASN A 179 -13.99 -8.65 -14.24
N LYS A 180 -13.54 -9.58 -13.40
CA LYS A 180 -14.17 -10.90 -13.20
C LYS A 180 -15.45 -10.76 -12.38
N ASP A 181 -16.35 -9.87 -12.80
CA ASP A 181 -17.74 -9.82 -12.33
C ASP A 181 -18.55 -11.05 -12.84
N LYS A 182 -17.89 -12.02 -13.47
CA LYS A 182 -18.48 -13.22 -14.08
C LYS A 182 -18.31 -14.48 -13.21
N LEU A 183 -18.32 -14.36 -11.89
CA LEU A 183 -18.48 -15.50 -10.97
C LEU A 183 -19.89 -15.50 -10.35
N GLY A 184 -20.91 -15.52 -11.22
CA GLY A 184 -22.27 -15.96 -10.88
C GLY A 184 -22.99 -15.26 -9.73
N GLY A 185 -22.75 -13.96 -9.48
CA GLY A 185 -23.47 -13.19 -8.45
C GLY A 185 -23.08 -13.50 -6.99
N LEU A 186 -22.46 -14.65 -6.70
CA LEU A 186 -22.03 -15.06 -5.36
C LEU A 186 -20.90 -14.18 -4.78
N ASP A 187 -19.99 -13.65 -5.61
CA ASP A 187 -18.87 -12.78 -5.19
C ASP A 187 -19.30 -11.39 -4.69
N THR A 188 -20.55 -10.97 -4.92
CA THR A 188 -21.07 -9.70 -4.37
C THR A 188 -21.34 -9.78 -2.86
N ASN A 189 -21.38 -11.00 -2.31
CA ASN A 189 -21.64 -11.28 -0.90
C ASN A 189 -20.37 -11.55 -0.06
N TYR A 190 -19.17 -11.56 -0.67
CA TYR A 190 -17.89 -11.85 -0.01
C TYR A 190 -16.77 -10.83 -0.35
N ASN A 191 -15.55 -11.09 0.13
CA ASN A 191 -14.34 -10.31 -0.20
C ASN A 191 -14.15 -10.20 -1.73
N GLY A 192 -13.81 -9.00 -2.23
CA GLY A 192 -13.67 -8.72 -3.66
C GLY A 192 -12.99 -7.37 -3.92
N ARG A 193 -12.87 -6.96 -5.19
CA ARG A 193 -12.06 -5.79 -5.58
C ARG A 193 -12.37 -4.49 -4.81
N TYR A 194 -13.62 -4.26 -4.43
CA TYR A 194 -14.01 -3.04 -3.72
C TYR A 194 -13.84 -3.15 -2.20
N SER A 195 -13.74 -4.36 -1.65
CA SER A 195 -13.48 -4.53 -0.21
C SER A 195 -12.04 -4.17 0.09
N GLU A 196 -11.10 -4.40 -0.84
CA GLU A 196 -9.72 -3.93 -0.68
C GLU A 196 -9.60 -2.40 -0.60
N ILE A 197 -10.45 -1.65 -1.35
CA ILE A 197 -10.54 -0.19 -1.21
C ILE A 197 -11.01 0.18 0.20
N ALA A 198 -12.09 -0.44 0.68
CA ALA A 198 -12.63 -0.17 2.01
C ALA A 198 -11.65 -0.57 3.12
N HIS A 199 -11.03 -1.75 3.02
CA HIS A 199 -10.02 -2.24 3.96
C HIS A 199 -8.81 -1.31 4.00
N GLY A 200 -8.32 -0.84 2.85
CA GLY A 200 -7.23 0.14 2.80
C GLY A 200 -7.57 1.43 3.54
N LEU A 201 -8.77 1.99 3.31
CA LEU A 201 -9.24 3.19 4.01
C LEU A 201 -9.43 2.96 5.52
N TYR A 202 -9.97 1.81 5.91
CA TYR A 202 -10.12 1.40 7.30
C TYR A 202 -8.75 1.28 7.99
N LEU A 203 -7.80 0.58 7.37
CA LEU A 203 -6.45 0.40 7.90
C LEU A 203 -5.72 1.73 8.09
N ASN A 204 -5.77 2.62 7.12
CA ASN A 204 -5.18 3.96 7.22
C ASN A 204 -5.63 4.70 8.48
N LYS A 205 -6.91 4.57 8.84
CA LYS A 205 -7.51 5.23 10.01
C LYS A 205 -7.24 4.46 11.31
N LYS A 206 -7.34 3.13 11.27
CA LYS A 206 -7.31 2.25 12.45
C LYS A 206 -5.90 1.90 12.92
N ILE A 207 -4.95 1.74 12.00
CA ILE A 207 -3.60 1.22 12.28
C ILE A 207 -2.53 2.23 11.85
N LYS A 208 -2.08 3.05 12.81
CA LYS A 208 -0.94 3.94 12.61
C LYS A 208 0.37 3.17 12.80
N SER A 209 0.79 2.44 11.77
CA SER A 209 2.02 1.64 11.78
C SER A 209 2.85 1.88 10.53
N ARG A 210 4.17 2.03 10.69
CA ARG A 210 5.11 2.13 9.57
C ARG A 210 5.14 0.87 8.71
N PHE A 211 4.62 -0.25 9.22
CA PHE A 211 4.52 -1.52 8.52
C PHE A 211 3.28 -1.63 7.63
N MET A 212 2.37 -0.65 7.66
CA MET A 212 1.21 -0.59 6.78
C MET A 212 1.52 0.37 5.63
N GLY A 213 1.16 -0.02 4.39
CA GLY A 213 1.17 0.88 3.25
C GLY A 213 0.08 1.93 3.38
N ASN A 214 0.31 3.14 2.88
CA ASN A 214 -0.77 4.12 2.79
C ASN A 214 -1.62 3.84 1.55
N PHE A 215 -2.90 3.57 1.77
CA PHE A 215 -3.89 3.64 0.71
C PHE A 215 -4.20 5.12 0.42
N TYR A 216 -4.33 5.54 -0.83
CA TYR A 216 -4.71 6.92 -1.13
C TYR A 216 -6.18 6.98 -1.54
N TRP A 217 -6.53 6.45 -2.71
CA TRP A 217 -7.91 6.43 -3.18
C TRP A 217 -8.20 5.24 -4.09
N GLY A 218 -9.49 4.96 -4.29
CA GLY A 218 -9.99 3.98 -5.23
C GLY A 218 -11.16 4.53 -6.05
N ASP A 219 -11.30 4.01 -7.27
CA ASP A 219 -12.36 4.38 -8.20
C ASP A 219 -13.02 3.10 -8.74
N MET A 220 -14.27 2.90 -8.35
CA MET A 220 -15.00 1.68 -8.71
C MET A 220 -15.43 1.68 -10.18
N LYS A 221 -15.73 2.85 -10.77
CA LYS A 221 -16.14 2.96 -12.18
C LYS A 221 -15.01 2.65 -13.16
N ALA A 222 -13.76 2.92 -12.78
CA ALA A 222 -12.59 2.54 -13.57
C ALA A 222 -11.91 1.26 -13.07
N GLY A 223 -12.34 0.72 -11.92
CA GLY A 223 -11.86 -0.53 -11.36
C GLY A 223 -10.37 -0.46 -10.98
N TYR A 224 -9.96 0.56 -10.22
CA TYR A 224 -8.59 0.67 -9.73
C TYR A 224 -8.50 1.24 -8.33
N MET A 225 -7.34 1.05 -7.72
CA MET A 225 -6.90 1.77 -6.52
C MET A 225 -5.49 2.33 -6.69
N ALA A 226 -5.20 3.38 -5.93
CA ALA A 226 -3.92 4.04 -5.83
C ALA A 226 -3.41 3.97 -4.39
N GLU A 227 -2.20 3.47 -4.22
CA GLU A 227 -1.52 3.35 -2.93
C GLU A 227 -0.07 3.81 -3.03
N GLU A 228 0.56 3.97 -1.87
CA GLU A 228 1.98 4.29 -1.75
C GLU A 228 2.84 3.24 -2.45
N TYR A 229 3.60 3.66 -3.47
CA TYR A 229 4.55 2.75 -4.09
C TYR A 229 5.80 2.58 -3.22
N GLN A 230 5.99 1.37 -2.74
CA GLN A 230 7.24 0.96 -2.13
C GLN A 230 8.22 0.54 -3.23
N THR A 231 9.37 1.22 -3.27
CA THR A 231 10.44 0.84 -4.20
C THR A 231 10.98 -0.52 -3.77
N LEU A 232 10.69 -1.57 -4.54
CA LEU A 232 11.38 -2.84 -4.39
C LEU A 232 12.88 -2.56 -4.48
N PRO A 233 13.74 -3.07 -3.57
CA PRO A 233 15.17 -3.10 -3.76
C PRO A 233 15.48 -3.56 -5.19
N LYS A 234 16.55 -3.05 -5.79
CA LYS A 234 16.96 -3.52 -7.12
C LYS A 234 17.11 -5.05 -7.06
N GLY A 235 16.29 -5.75 -7.83
CA GLY A 235 16.10 -7.20 -7.70
C GLY A 235 14.87 -7.49 -6.84
N ILE A 236 13.84 -8.07 -7.48
CA ILE A 236 12.64 -8.70 -6.87
C ILE A 236 12.86 -8.92 -5.38
N SER A 237 12.09 -8.23 -4.51
CA SER A 237 12.17 -8.26 -3.03
C SER A 237 13.08 -9.40 -2.60
N PRO A 238 14.40 -9.17 -2.38
CA PRO A 238 15.28 -10.29 -2.15
C PRO A 238 14.66 -11.00 -0.97
N ILE A 239 14.38 -12.28 -1.16
CA ILE A 239 14.16 -13.19 -0.05
C ILE A 239 15.48 -13.08 0.70
N VAL A 240 15.57 -12.13 1.64
CA VAL A 240 16.76 -11.91 2.45
C VAL A 240 16.85 -13.17 3.27
N ASN A 241 17.70 -14.08 2.80
CA ASN A 241 17.96 -15.34 3.44
C ASN A 241 18.90 -15.04 4.59
N PHE A 242 18.40 -15.14 5.80
CA PHE A 242 19.28 -15.08 6.97
C PHE A 242 20.24 -16.26 6.95
N LYS A 243 21.44 -16.03 7.49
CA LYS A 243 22.40 -17.11 7.72
C LYS A 243 21.75 -18.20 8.57
N LYS A 244 22.12 -19.45 8.31
CA LYS A 244 21.64 -20.61 9.08
C LYS A 244 21.94 -20.47 10.57
N ASN A 245 23.11 -19.93 10.92
CA ASN A 245 23.55 -19.66 12.29
C ASN A 245 24.24 -18.29 12.39
N TYR A 246 24.16 -17.69 13.58
CA TYR A 246 24.84 -16.46 13.95
C TYR A 246 25.65 -16.69 15.23
N LYS A 247 26.73 -15.91 15.44
CA LYS A 247 27.53 -15.99 16.67
C LYS A 247 26.68 -15.80 17.94
N ASN A 248 25.67 -14.92 17.89
CA ASN A 248 24.71 -14.68 18.96
C ASN A 248 23.48 -13.93 18.42
N VAL A 249 22.45 -13.80 19.26
CA VAL A 249 21.20 -13.12 18.91
C VAL A 249 21.39 -11.64 18.53
N ARG A 250 22.39 -10.96 19.11
CA ARG A 250 22.68 -9.55 18.79
C ARG A 250 23.10 -9.37 17.34
N LYS A 251 24.00 -10.24 16.84
CA LYS A 251 24.40 -10.21 15.42
C LYS A 251 23.25 -10.49 14.47
N PHE A 252 22.32 -11.35 14.87
CA PHE A 252 21.09 -11.55 14.11
C PHE A 252 20.22 -10.29 14.09
N PHE A 253 20.03 -9.62 15.23
CA PHE A 253 19.24 -8.38 15.29
C PHE A 253 19.86 -7.22 14.50
N ASP A 254 21.19 -7.11 14.48
CA ASP A 254 21.89 -6.13 13.64
C ASP A 254 21.54 -6.37 12.15
N GLU A 255 21.69 -7.60 11.65
CA GLU A 255 21.39 -7.95 10.26
C GLU A 255 19.89 -7.81 9.92
N LEU A 256 19.00 -8.19 10.85
CA LEU A 256 17.56 -7.98 10.72
C LEU A 256 17.24 -6.49 10.56
N TYR A 257 17.80 -5.63 11.42
CA TYR A 257 17.57 -4.20 11.36
C TYR A 257 18.12 -3.60 10.06
N ASP A 258 19.32 -3.98 9.64
CA ASP A 258 19.94 -3.44 8.42
C ASP A 258 19.18 -3.84 7.16
N THR A 259 18.55 -5.02 7.14
CA THR A 259 17.87 -5.57 5.95
C THR A 259 16.36 -5.30 5.92
N THR A 260 15.72 -5.08 7.07
CA THR A 260 14.26 -4.92 7.17
C THR A 260 13.83 -3.67 7.93
N ASN A 261 14.76 -3.05 8.66
CA ASN A 261 14.54 -1.97 9.61
C ASN A 261 13.58 -2.35 10.74
N ILE A 262 13.34 -3.64 11.01
CA ILE A 262 12.62 -4.12 12.19
C ILE A 262 13.53 -4.03 13.40
N LYS A 263 13.07 -3.40 14.48
CA LYS A 263 13.81 -3.31 15.73
C LYS A 263 13.47 -4.50 16.63
N SER A 264 14.46 -5.01 17.36
CA SER A 264 14.26 -6.13 18.29
C SER A 264 13.17 -5.86 19.33
N ASN A 265 13.05 -4.62 19.81
CA ASN A 265 12.01 -4.23 20.77
C ASN A 265 10.59 -4.27 20.19
N GLU A 266 10.41 -4.09 18.88
CA GLU A 266 9.10 -4.29 18.24
C GLU A 266 8.73 -5.78 18.25
N LEU A 267 9.68 -6.68 17.99
CA LEU A 267 9.44 -8.12 18.05
C LEU A 267 9.13 -8.60 19.48
N MET A 268 9.89 -8.12 20.46
CA MET A 268 9.67 -8.44 21.87
C MET A 268 8.31 -7.96 22.35
N ARG A 269 7.89 -6.75 21.96
CA ARG A 269 6.56 -6.20 22.31
C ARG A 269 5.40 -7.08 21.85
N TYR A 270 5.57 -7.79 20.73
CA TYR A 270 4.56 -8.70 20.18
C TYR A 270 4.80 -10.17 20.56
N GLY A 271 5.76 -10.46 21.44
CA GLY A 271 6.06 -11.83 21.89
C GLY A 271 6.57 -12.74 20.78
N ILE A 272 7.23 -12.18 19.75
CA ILE A 272 7.65 -12.94 18.57
C ILE A 272 8.95 -13.67 18.87
N LYS A 273 8.89 -15.01 18.86
CA LYS A 273 10.08 -15.86 18.91
C LYS A 273 10.83 -15.74 17.58
N VAL A 274 12.09 -15.35 17.65
CA VAL A 274 12.93 -15.05 16.48
C VAL A 274 13.91 -16.17 16.12
N GLY A 275 13.97 -17.22 16.92
CA GLY A 275 14.91 -18.32 16.77
C GLY A 275 15.15 -19.07 18.08
N LYS A 276 16.26 -19.80 18.12
CA LYS A 276 16.72 -20.54 19.30
C LYS A 276 18.24 -20.45 19.47
N ILE A 277 18.69 -20.53 20.71
CA ILE A 277 20.12 -20.68 21.03
C ILE A 277 20.47 -22.17 20.86
N THR A 278 21.60 -22.45 20.20
CA THR A 278 22.17 -23.78 19.98
C THR A 278 23.64 -23.79 20.42
N PRO A 279 24.29 -24.95 20.56
CA PRO A 279 25.73 -25.02 20.84
C PRO A 279 26.61 -24.25 19.83
N GLU A 280 26.17 -24.16 18.57
CA GLU A 280 26.85 -23.47 17.48
C GLU A 280 26.54 -21.95 17.41
N GLY A 281 25.72 -21.44 18.33
CA GLY A 281 25.36 -20.02 18.42
C GLY A 281 23.85 -19.77 18.44
N PHE A 282 23.37 -18.88 17.56
CA PHE A 282 21.96 -18.54 17.42
C PHE A 282 21.42 -18.95 16.06
N GLN A 283 20.40 -19.80 16.06
CA GLN A 283 19.70 -20.25 14.86
C GLN A 283 18.39 -19.45 14.72
N PRO A 284 18.25 -18.56 13.72
CA PRO A 284 17.04 -17.76 13.54
C PRO A 284 15.89 -18.60 12.97
N GLU A 285 14.65 -18.16 13.19
CA GLU A 285 13.54 -18.54 12.33
C GLU A 285 13.71 -17.93 10.92
N SER A 286 12.96 -18.45 9.94
CA SER A 286 12.95 -17.84 8.61
C SER A 286 12.47 -16.39 8.69
N LYS A 287 13.02 -15.53 7.82
CA LYS A 287 12.59 -14.13 7.70
C LYS A 287 11.10 -14.02 7.45
N GLU A 288 10.58 -14.89 6.59
CA GLU A 288 9.17 -14.98 6.26
C GLU A 288 8.34 -15.17 7.53
N ASN A 289 8.71 -16.13 8.38
CA ASN A 289 8.00 -16.35 9.64
C ASN A 289 8.06 -15.13 10.57
N ILE A 290 9.23 -14.50 10.72
CA ILE A 290 9.37 -13.33 11.61
C ILE A 290 8.54 -12.15 11.11
N ILE A 291 8.60 -11.86 9.81
CA ILE A 291 7.87 -10.75 9.20
C ILE A 291 6.37 -11.00 9.20
N ILE A 292 5.93 -12.18 8.74
CA ILE A 292 4.51 -12.55 8.71
C ILE A 292 3.93 -12.52 10.11
N LYS A 293 4.60 -13.13 11.10
CA LYS A 293 4.16 -13.09 12.50
C LYS A 293 4.08 -11.66 13.01
N LEU A 294 5.03 -10.78 12.67
CA LEU A 294 4.98 -9.37 13.06
C LEU A 294 3.77 -8.66 12.45
N LEU A 295 3.58 -8.77 11.13
CA LEU A 295 2.47 -8.13 10.44
C LEU A 295 1.12 -8.65 10.96
N GLN A 296 0.99 -9.95 11.15
CA GLN A 296 -0.18 -10.61 11.71
C GLN A 296 -0.46 -10.14 13.14
N LYS A 297 0.55 -10.11 14.02
CA LYS A 297 0.39 -9.64 15.41
C LYS A 297 0.01 -8.16 15.50
N ILE A 298 0.48 -7.33 14.56
CA ILE A 298 0.02 -5.95 14.45
C ILE A 298 -1.47 -5.94 14.11
N LEU A 299 -1.93 -6.69 13.11
CA LEU A 299 -3.36 -6.76 12.74
C LEU A 299 -4.23 -7.29 13.89
N GLU A 300 -3.79 -8.36 14.57
CA GLU A 300 -4.52 -8.99 15.68
C GLU A 300 -4.78 -8.01 16.83
N LYS A 301 -3.81 -7.15 17.14
CA LYS A 301 -3.97 -6.10 18.16
C LYS A 301 -5.12 -5.14 17.83
N HIS A 302 -5.48 -5.02 16.55
CA HIS A 302 -6.58 -4.20 16.07
C HIS A 302 -7.84 -5.03 15.74
N GLY A 303 -7.89 -6.31 16.15
CA GLY A 303 -9.02 -7.19 15.93
C GLY A 303 -9.14 -7.71 14.49
N LEU A 304 -8.05 -7.67 13.72
CA LEU A 304 -8.01 -8.09 12.32
C LEU A 304 -7.12 -9.32 12.13
N PHE A 305 -7.44 -10.11 11.12
CA PHE A 305 -6.65 -11.26 10.67
C PHE A 305 -6.47 -11.18 9.16
N HIS A 306 -5.31 -11.59 8.62
CA HIS A 306 -5.09 -11.65 7.18
C HIS A 306 -5.01 -13.10 6.72
N ASN A 307 -6.05 -13.56 6.02
CA ASN A 307 -6.23 -14.97 5.68
C ASN A 307 -5.24 -15.50 4.62
N ASP A 308 -4.62 -14.58 3.88
CA ASP A 308 -3.69 -14.88 2.79
C ASP A 308 -2.35 -14.17 3.01
N LEU A 309 -1.84 -14.15 4.24
CA LEU A 309 -0.59 -13.44 4.55
C LEU A 309 0.62 -14.32 4.27
N HIS A 310 1.34 -14.02 3.20
CA HIS A 310 2.57 -14.72 2.82
C HIS A 310 3.64 -13.75 2.29
N ASN A 311 4.79 -14.29 1.87
CA ASN A 311 5.92 -13.51 1.35
C ASN A 311 5.61 -12.53 0.20
N LEU A 312 4.54 -12.68 -0.57
CA LEU A 312 4.18 -11.73 -1.62
C LEU A 312 3.38 -10.53 -1.08
N ASN A 313 2.72 -10.66 0.07
CA ASN A 313 1.97 -9.57 0.71
C ASN A 313 2.88 -8.74 1.64
N ALA A 314 4.11 -9.18 1.89
CA ALA A 314 5.10 -8.48 2.69
C ALA A 314 6.29 -8.02 1.82
N ILE A 315 6.25 -6.76 1.37
CA ILE A 315 7.33 -6.19 0.57
C ILE A 315 8.31 -5.41 1.43
N ILE A 316 9.58 -5.44 1.04
CA ILE A 316 10.56 -4.50 1.58
C ILE A 316 10.64 -3.34 0.61
N GLY A 317 10.20 -2.17 1.05
CA GLY A 317 10.42 -0.89 0.39
C GLY A 317 11.68 -0.20 0.90
N SER A 318 11.78 1.09 0.65
CA SER A 318 12.76 1.98 1.26
C SER A 318 12.08 3.25 1.77
N ASN A 319 12.43 3.69 2.97
CA ASN A 319 11.96 4.98 3.48
C ASN A 319 12.72 6.17 2.83
N ASP A 320 12.36 7.40 3.21
CA ASP A 320 12.96 8.64 2.68
C ASP A 320 14.48 8.74 2.90
N ARG A 321 15.03 7.97 3.85
CA ARG A 321 16.48 7.87 4.13
C ARG A 321 17.14 6.69 3.41
N HIS A 322 16.46 6.08 2.45
CA HIS A 322 16.92 4.89 1.71
C HIS A 322 17.17 3.65 2.59
N LYS A 323 16.66 3.63 3.84
CA LYS A 323 16.69 2.42 4.67
C LYS A 323 15.55 1.49 4.29
N PRO A 324 15.72 0.16 4.34
CA PRO A 324 14.65 -0.77 4.05
C PRO A 324 13.46 -0.54 4.99
N VAL A 325 12.25 -0.89 4.54
CA VAL A 325 11.07 -0.89 5.40
C VAL A 325 10.10 -1.96 4.94
N VAL A 326 9.72 -2.85 5.86
CA VAL A 326 8.68 -3.85 5.59
C VAL A 326 7.32 -3.18 5.50
N LYS A 327 6.52 -3.56 4.51
CA LYS A 327 5.17 -3.07 4.28
C LYS A 327 4.23 -4.21 3.93
N LEU A 328 3.09 -4.27 4.60
CA LEU A 328 1.94 -5.08 4.20
C LEU A 328 1.27 -4.43 2.99
N ILE A 329 1.01 -5.24 1.97
CA ILE A 329 0.24 -4.91 0.76
C ILE A 329 -0.82 -5.98 0.51
N ASP A 330 -1.71 -5.72 -0.46
CA ASP A 330 -2.77 -6.66 -0.87
C ASP A 330 -3.72 -7.04 0.26
N VAL A 331 -4.36 -6.04 0.84
CA VAL A 331 -5.17 -6.13 2.07
C VAL A 331 -6.60 -6.62 1.84
N GLY A 332 -6.87 -7.18 0.66
CA GLY A 332 -8.19 -7.73 0.31
C GLY A 332 -8.57 -8.95 1.17
N GLY A 333 -7.59 -9.72 1.63
CA GLY A 333 -7.77 -10.94 2.43
C GLY A 333 -8.00 -10.72 3.93
N LEU A 334 -8.20 -9.46 4.37
CA LEU A 334 -8.50 -9.17 5.76
C LEU A 334 -9.87 -9.68 6.19
N SER A 335 -9.98 -10.01 7.47
CA SER A 335 -11.22 -10.31 8.18
C SER A 335 -11.15 -9.82 9.62
N GLU A 336 -12.29 -9.58 10.26
CA GLU A 336 -12.34 -9.38 11.71
C GLU A 336 -12.14 -10.70 12.46
N ILE A 337 -11.44 -10.65 13.59
CA ILE A 337 -11.34 -11.77 14.52
C ILE A 337 -12.65 -11.82 15.30
N ASN A 338 -13.48 -12.84 15.03
CA ASN A 338 -14.63 -13.12 15.88
C ASN A 338 -14.12 -13.55 17.26
N LYS A 339 -14.29 -12.69 18.27
CA LYS A 339 -13.92 -12.98 19.68
C LYS A 339 -14.68 -14.17 20.29
N LEU A 340 -15.64 -14.76 19.59
CA LEU A 340 -16.50 -15.86 20.07
C LEU A 340 -15.91 -17.27 19.88
N SER A 341 -14.77 -17.44 19.21
CA SER A 341 -14.19 -18.78 18.94
C SER A 341 -12.90 -19.10 19.70
N HIS A 342 -12.50 -18.27 20.67
CA HIS A 342 -11.34 -18.54 21.55
C HIS A 342 -11.73 -18.74 23.01
N THR A 343 -12.91 -19.32 23.26
CA THR A 343 -13.12 -20.07 24.51
C THR A 343 -12.55 -21.46 24.31
N THR A 344 -11.41 -21.66 24.94
CA THR A 344 -10.62 -22.88 25.01
C THR A 344 -11.50 -24.12 25.21
N VAL A 345 -11.48 -25.06 24.27
CA VAL A 345 -11.66 -26.47 24.60
C VAL A 345 -10.33 -26.92 25.20
N THR A 346 -10.16 -26.67 26.49
CA THR A 346 -9.25 -27.48 27.30
C THR A 346 -9.91 -28.85 27.44
N LYS A 347 -9.30 -29.87 26.83
CA LYS A 347 -9.34 -31.23 27.36
C LYS A 347 -7.99 -31.51 28.00
#